data_AF-A0A645D7J1-F1
#
_entry.id   AF-A0A645D7J1-F1
#
_cell.length_a   1.000
_cell.length_b   1.000
_cell.length_c   1.000
_cell.angle_alpha   90.00
_cell.angle_beta   90.00
_cell.angle_gamma   90.00
#
_symmetry.space_group_name_H-M   'P 1'
#
loop_
_entity.id
_entity.type
_entity.pdbx_description
1 polymer ?
#
loop_
_entity_poly.entity_id
_entity_poly.type
_entity_poly.pdbx_seq_one_letter_code
_entity_poly.pdbx_strand_id
1 'polypeptide(L)'
;MLKAVFAVDSLTISRYPGTTLDFIAIQQPEFIIYDTPGFNRNNSAQILLDDADLKLIVPQHRIKPVVYQLSGNQTLSIGGLMRVDLIGCLTTSCVCYFSDKLLIHRSKTENAEQLWNEHYGELLVPIIKDKWDKHLRKLTLLNEKFDIAIFGLGWICINGPISEVHVSGCKEIDVIVRKAMI
;
A
#
# COMPACT_ATOMS: atom_id res chain seq x y z
N MET A 1 16.84 2.25 -13.28
CA MET A 1 18.16 2.30 -12.62
C MET A 1 19.29 2.17 -13.62
N LEU A 2 19.38 1.06 -14.38
CA LEU A 2 20.46 0.80 -15.34
C LEU A 2 20.64 1.90 -16.40
N LYS A 3 19.56 2.42 -16.99
CA LYS A 3 19.62 3.55 -17.93
C LYS A 3 20.31 4.79 -17.34
N ALA A 4 20.06 5.10 -16.07
CA ALA A 4 20.62 6.28 -15.42
C ALA A 4 22.09 6.07 -15.00
N VAL A 5 22.47 4.84 -14.63
CA VAL A 5 23.83 4.51 -14.18
C VAL A 5 24.78 4.30 -15.35
N PHE A 6 24.31 3.69 -16.44
CA PHE A 6 25.14 3.29 -17.59
C PHE A 6 24.85 4.08 -18.88
N ALA A 7 24.06 5.16 -18.78
CA ALA A 7 23.71 6.06 -19.90
C ALA A 7 23.23 5.33 -21.17
N VAL A 8 22.46 4.25 -20.99
CA VAL A 8 21.97 3.42 -22.10
C VAL A 8 20.66 3.98 -22.62
N ASP A 9 20.71 4.74 -23.71
CA ASP A 9 19.53 5.43 -24.26
C ASP A 9 18.46 4.48 -24.82
N SER A 10 18.85 3.28 -25.26
CA SER A 10 17.96 2.27 -25.83
C SER A 10 17.06 1.56 -24.82
N LEU A 11 17.28 1.74 -23.50
CA LEU A 11 16.43 1.14 -22.48
C LEU A 11 15.16 1.97 -22.26
N THR A 12 14.01 1.29 -22.25
CA THR A 12 12.72 1.90 -21.91
C THR A 12 12.61 2.04 -20.39
N ILE A 13 12.14 3.19 -19.91
CA ILE A 13 11.84 3.38 -18.47
C ILE A 13 10.34 3.25 -18.30
N SER A 14 9.91 2.26 -17.52
CA SER A 14 8.53 2.18 -17.05
C SER A 14 8.49 2.25 -15.52
N ARG A 15 7.41 2.82 -15.01
CA ARG A 15 7.14 2.94 -13.58
C ARG A 15 6.37 1.74 -13.04
N TYR A 16 5.92 0.86 -13.92
CA TYR A 16 5.20 -0.36 -13.58
C TYR A 16 6.19 -1.51 -13.34
N PRO A 17 5.92 -2.37 -12.35
CA PRO A 17 6.75 -3.55 -12.11
C PRO A 17 6.74 -4.49 -13.33
N GLY A 18 7.84 -5.25 -13.52
CA GLY A 18 7.89 -6.34 -14.51
C GLY A 18 8.00 -5.92 -15.98
N THR A 19 8.56 -4.75 -16.27
CA THR A 19 8.57 -4.18 -17.63
C THR A 19 9.73 -4.63 -18.51
N THR A 20 10.75 -5.27 -17.94
CA THR A 20 11.78 -5.99 -18.68
C THR A 20 11.25 -7.39 -19.01
N LEU A 21 10.96 -7.64 -20.29
CA LEU A 21 10.39 -8.92 -20.75
C LEU A 21 11.47 -9.97 -21.09
N ASP A 22 12.67 -9.54 -21.44
CA ASP A 22 13.78 -10.40 -21.86
C ASP A 22 15.13 -9.94 -21.29
N PHE A 23 16.14 -10.81 -21.33
CA PHE A 23 17.50 -10.46 -20.94
C PHE A 23 18.08 -9.38 -21.87
N ILE A 24 18.61 -8.30 -21.29
CA ILE A 24 19.27 -7.24 -22.04
C ILE A 24 20.75 -7.19 -21.65
N ALA A 25 21.63 -7.47 -22.61
CA ALA A 25 23.07 -7.34 -22.42
C ALA A 25 23.52 -5.90 -22.71
N ILE A 26 24.13 -5.26 -21.72
CA ILE A 26 24.69 -3.92 -21.82
C ILE A 26 26.22 -4.06 -21.81
N GLN A 27 26.85 -3.76 -22.95
CA GLN A 27 28.29 -3.84 -23.12
C GLN A 27 29.01 -2.70 -22.39
N GLN A 28 30.06 -3.03 -21.64
CA GLN A 28 31.02 -2.09 -21.06
C GLN A 28 32.43 -2.45 -21.57
N PRO A 29 33.43 -1.55 -21.48
CA PRO A 29 34.77 -1.82 -22.00
C PRO A 29 35.44 -3.08 -21.45
N GLU A 30 35.13 -3.48 -20.20
CA GLU A 30 35.81 -4.59 -19.51
C GLU A 30 34.86 -5.71 -19.06
N PHE A 31 33.54 -5.51 -19.13
CA PHE A 31 32.56 -6.48 -18.65
C PHE A 31 31.20 -6.31 -19.34
N ILE A 32 30.29 -7.24 -19.10
CA ILE A 32 28.92 -7.22 -19.63
C ILE A 32 27.96 -7.21 -18.45
N ILE A 33 26.98 -6.30 -18.47
CA ILE A 33 25.88 -6.26 -17.51
C ILE A 33 24.67 -6.92 -18.16
N TYR A 34 24.08 -7.89 -17.48
CA TYR A 34 22.82 -8.50 -17.91
C TYR A 34 21.68 -7.92 -17.07
N ASP A 35 20.81 -7.13 -17.70
CA ASP A 35 19.50 -6.81 -17.13
C ASP A 35 18.60 -8.05 -17.29
N THR A 36 17.99 -8.49 -16.20
CA THR A 36 17.12 -9.67 -16.22
C THR A 36 15.67 -9.24 -16.08
N PRO A 37 14.71 -10.03 -16.59
CA PRO A 37 13.31 -9.78 -16.31
C PRO A 37 13.05 -9.57 -14.81
N GLY A 38 12.34 -8.50 -14.49
CA GLY A 38 12.08 -8.12 -13.09
C GLY A 38 11.21 -9.17 -12.41
N PHE A 39 11.63 -9.64 -11.23
CA PHE A 39 10.82 -10.57 -10.45
C PHE A 39 9.59 -9.85 -9.89
N ASN A 40 8.41 -10.30 -10.29
CA ASN A 40 7.14 -9.78 -9.79
C ASN A 40 6.74 -10.53 -8.51
N ARG A 41 6.54 -9.78 -7.43
CA ARG A 41 6.11 -10.32 -6.15
C ARG A 41 4.57 -10.37 -6.13
N ASN A 42 3.98 -11.49 -6.55
CA ASN A 42 2.53 -11.68 -6.81
C ASN A 42 1.58 -11.22 -5.69
N ASN A 43 2.08 -10.99 -4.49
CA ASN A 43 1.38 -10.55 -3.30
C ASN A 43 1.44 -9.02 -3.05
N SER A 44 1.45 -8.23 -4.12
CA SER A 44 1.50 -6.76 -4.09
C SER A 44 0.30 -6.17 -4.81
N ALA A 45 -0.31 -5.12 -4.23
CA ALA A 45 -1.47 -4.44 -4.82
C ALA A 45 -1.22 -3.97 -6.27
N GLN A 46 0.03 -3.64 -6.61
CA GLN A 46 0.42 -3.15 -7.94
C GLN A 46 0.32 -4.20 -9.06
N ILE A 47 0.20 -5.48 -8.72
CA ILE A 47 0.06 -6.55 -9.72
C ILE A 47 -1.42 -6.88 -9.95
N LEU A 48 -2.28 -6.57 -8.98
CA LEU A 48 -3.70 -6.94 -8.98
C LEU A 48 -4.61 -5.86 -9.57
N LEU A 49 -4.05 -4.69 -9.89
CA LEU A 49 -4.79 -3.54 -10.40
C LEU A 49 -4.51 -3.29 -11.87
N ASP A 50 -5.52 -2.82 -12.58
CA ASP A 50 -5.39 -2.37 -13.96
C ASP A 50 -4.60 -1.04 -14.03
N ASP A 51 -3.99 -0.76 -15.18
CA ASP A 51 -3.14 0.43 -15.40
C ASP A 51 -3.78 1.78 -15.02
N ALA A 52 -5.10 1.89 -15.14
CA ALA A 52 -5.84 3.09 -14.76
C ALA A 52 -5.74 3.36 -13.24
N ASP A 53 -5.86 2.30 -12.43
CA ASP A 53 -5.86 2.36 -10.97
C ASP A 53 -4.45 2.41 -10.38
N LEU A 54 -3.45 1.87 -11.09
CA LEU A 54 -2.05 1.98 -10.68
C LEU A 54 -1.60 3.43 -10.51
N LYS A 55 -2.14 4.37 -11.30
CA LYS A 55 -1.85 5.80 -11.17
C LYS A 55 -2.35 6.41 -9.86
N LEU A 56 -3.30 5.78 -9.18
CA LEU A 56 -3.82 6.21 -7.89
C LEU A 56 -2.92 5.74 -6.74
N ILE A 57 -2.37 4.54 -6.84
CA ILE A 57 -1.58 3.93 -5.76
C ILE A 57 -0.07 4.19 -5.87
N VAL A 58 0.46 4.42 -7.07
CA VAL A 58 1.89 4.68 -7.29
C VAL A 58 2.18 6.17 -7.07
N PRO A 59 2.98 6.55 -6.04
CA PRO A 59 3.31 7.95 -5.79
C PRO A 59 4.07 8.57 -6.96
N GLN A 60 3.61 9.72 -7.45
CA GLN A 60 4.28 10.46 -8.52
C GLN A 60 5.24 11.53 -7.99
N HIS A 61 5.06 11.91 -6.72
CA HIS A 61 5.84 12.91 -6.02
C HIS A 61 6.14 12.42 -4.59
N ARG A 62 6.91 13.21 -3.84
CA ARG A 62 7.19 12.92 -2.42
C ARG A 62 5.88 12.70 -1.66
N ILE A 63 5.77 11.55 -0.98
CA ILE A 63 4.64 11.21 -0.12
C ILE A 63 4.53 12.25 0.99
N LYS A 64 3.34 12.84 1.14
CA LYS A 64 3.00 13.72 2.25
C LYS A 64 2.28 12.90 3.33
N PRO A 65 2.71 12.94 4.59
CA PRO A 65 2.04 12.22 5.66
C PRO A 65 0.64 12.79 5.91
N VAL A 66 -0.36 11.92 6.03
CA VAL A 66 -1.71 12.29 6.48
C VAL A 66 -1.86 11.83 7.92
N VAL A 67 -2.12 12.77 8.83
CA VAL A 67 -2.13 12.52 10.28
C VAL A 67 -3.56 12.51 10.81
N TYR A 68 -3.91 11.46 11.54
CA TYR A 68 -5.15 11.35 12.29
C TYR A 68 -4.85 11.20 13.78
N GLN A 69 -5.56 11.98 14.61
CA GLN A 69 -5.66 11.73 16.05
C GLN A 69 -6.93 10.93 16.30
N LEU A 70 -6.78 9.75 16.89
CA LEU A 70 -7.83 8.75 17.02
C LEU A 70 -8.13 8.46 18.49
N SER A 71 -9.41 8.34 18.79
CA SER A 71 -9.96 7.92 20.07
C SER A 71 -11.17 7.00 19.86
N GLY A 72 -11.35 6.05 20.77
CA GLY A 72 -12.35 4.98 20.65
C GLY A 72 -12.05 4.02 19.50
N ASN A 73 -13.11 3.53 18.86
CA ASN A 73 -13.01 2.61 17.73
C ASN A 73 -13.13 3.38 16.41
N GLN A 74 -12.09 3.33 15.60
CA GLN A 74 -12.00 4.08 14.35
C GLN A 74 -11.62 3.14 13.21
N THR A 75 -12.03 3.49 11.99
CA THR A 75 -11.67 2.75 10.78
C THR A 75 -11.08 3.70 9.76
N LEU A 76 -10.00 3.26 9.11
CA LEU A 76 -9.41 3.90 7.95
C LEU A 76 -9.60 3.00 6.73
N SER A 77 -10.37 3.47 5.75
CA SER A 77 -10.58 2.79 4.47
C SER A 77 -9.66 3.40 3.43
N ILE A 78 -8.72 2.62 2.92
CA ILE A 78 -7.66 3.03 1.99
C ILE A 78 -8.13 2.65 0.58
N GLY A 79 -8.73 3.61 -0.11
CA GLY A 79 -9.56 3.34 -1.29
C GLY A 79 -10.58 2.22 -1.00
N GLY A 80 -10.86 1.41 -2.01
CA GLY A 80 -11.56 0.13 -1.86
C GLY A 80 -10.60 -1.05 -1.77
N LEU A 81 -9.36 -0.82 -1.32
CA LEU A 81 -8.32 -1.85 -1.27
C LEU A 81 -8.20 -2.47 0.11
N MET A 82 -8.08 -1.65 1.15
CA MET A 82 -7.86 -2.13 2.53
C MET A 82 -8.68 -1.34 3.54
N ARG A 83 -9.23 -2.06 4.52
CA ARG A 83 -9.91 -1.50 5.69
C ARG A 83 -9.08 -1.79 6.92
N VAL A 84 -8.70 -0.77 7.66
CA VAL A 84 -7.94 -0.90 8.90
C VAL A 84 -8.82 -0.42 10.06
N ASP A 85 -9.30 -1.38 10.85
CA ASP A 85 -10.06 -1.13 12.07
C ASP A 85 -9.10 -1.04 13.25
N LEU A 86 -9.13 0.10 13.95
CA LEU A 86 -8.28 0.48 15.07
C LEU A 86 -9.17 0.53 16.32
N ILE A 87 -9.03 -0.46 17.20
CA ILE A 87 -9.94 -0.71 18.32
C ILE A 87 -9.31 -0.26 19.63
N GLY A 88 -10.07 0.45 20.46
CA GLY A 88 -9.62 0.91 21.78
C GLY A 88 -8.52 1.96 21.71
N CYS A 89 -8.55 2.85 20.71
CA CYS A 89 -7.64 3.99 20.66
C CYS A 89 -7.93 4.93 21.84
N LEU A 90 -6.89 5.41 22.51
CA LEU A 90 -7.03 6.46 23.53
C LEU A 90 -6.69 7.82 22.91
N THR A 91 -5.40 8.17 22.94
CA THR A 91 -4.81 9.33 22.26
C THR A 91 -3.78 8.83 21.24
N THR A 92 -4.27 8.05 20.29
CA THR A 92 -3.43 7.35 19.31
C THR A 92 -3.22 8.24 18.09
N SER A 93 -1.96 8.53 17.78
CA SER A 93 -1.56 9.17 16.54
C SER A 93 -1.38 8.12 15.45
N CYS A 94 -2.05 8.32 14.33
CA CYS A 94 -2.02 7.45 13.18
C CYS A 94 -1.57 8.26 11.96
N VAL A 95 -0.39 7.94 11.42
CA VAL A 95 0.23 8.67 10.30
C VAL A 95 0.28 7.78 9.07
N CYS A 96 -0.46 8.16 8.04
CA CYS A 96 -0.61 7.42 6.80
C CYS A 96 0.38 7.93 5.76
N TYR A 97 1.15 7.01 5.16
CA TYR A 97 2.13 7.27 4.11
C TYR A 97 1.75 6.51 2.85
N PHE A 98 0.91 7.12 2.02
CA PHE A 98 0.42 6.57 0.76
C PHE A 98 0.58 7.60 -0.37
N SER A 99 0.30 7.18 -1.60
CA SER A 99 0.11 8.11 -2.72
C SER A 99 -0.92 9.18 -2.36
N ASP A 100 -0.68 10.43 -2.75
CA ASP A 100 -1.58 11.57 -2.52
C ASP A 100 -2.91 11.45 -3.27
N LYS A 101 -2.94 10.61 -4.31
CA LYS A 101 -4.15 10.26 -5.07
C LYS A 101 -4.95 9.10 -4.48
N LEU A 102 -4.39 8.37 -3.50
CA LEU A 102 -5.08 7.28 -2.83
C LEU A 102 -5.85 7.84 -1.63
N LEU A 103 -7.16 7.99 -1.78
CA LEU A 103 -8.01 8.57 -0.75
C LEU A 103 -8.13 7.65 0.47
N ILE A 104 -8.14 8.27 1.65
CA ILE A 104 -8.35 7.58 2.92
C ILE A 104 -9.64 8.10 3.53
N HIS A 105 -10.63 7.23 3.65
CA HIS A 105 -11.91 7.54 4.27
C HIS A 105 -11.90 7.08 5.73
N ARG A 106 -11.95 8.04 6.65
CA ARG A 106 -12.10 7.77 8.08
C ARG A 106 -13.58 7.65 8.44
N SER A 107 -13.92 6.63 9.22
CA SER A 107 -15.23 6.49 9.85
C SER A 107 -15.11 5.98 11.28
N LYS A 108 -16.21 6.03 12.04
CA LYS A 108 -16.34 5.16 13.21
C LYS A 108 -16.42 3.70 12.73
N THR A 109 -15.91 2.76 13.52
CA THR A 109 -15.92 1.34 13.17
C THR A 109 -17.34 0.79 12.99
N GLU A 110 -18.31 1.26 13.77
CA GLU A 110 -19.72 0.86 13.65
C GLU A 110 -20.34 1.19 12.26
N ASN A 111 -19.85 2.25 11.60
CA ASN A 111 -20.33 2.68 10.29
C ASN A 111 -19.51 2.10 9.13
N ALA A 112 -18.39 1.45 9.42
CA ALA A 112 -17.47 1.00 8.37
C ALA A 112 -18.11 -0.07 7.48
N GLU A 113 -18.91 -0.97 8.05
CA GLU A 113 -19.59 -2.00 7.27
C GLU A 113 -20.57 -1.39 6.25
N GLN A 114 -21.36 -0.41 6.68
CA GLN A 114 -22.29 0.31 5.82
C GLN A 114 -21.55 1.09 4.72
N LEU A 115 -20.51 1.84 5.08
CA LEU A 115 -19.67 2.58 4.12
C LEU A 115 -19.14 1.67 3.00
N TRP A 116 -18.63 0.49 3.36
CA TRP A 116 -18.13 -0.47 2.38
C TRP A 116 -19.24 -1.13 1.56
N ASN A 117 -20.40 -1.43 2.14
CA ASN A 117 -21.49 -2.03 1.36
C ASN A 117 -22.13 -1.04 0.39
N GLU A 118 -22.25 0.23 0.76
CA GLU A 118 -22.96 1.25 -0.04
C GLU A 118 -22.05 1.95 -1.05
N HIS A 119 -20.76 2.10 -0.76
CA HIS A 119 -19.88 2.98 -1.54
C HIS A 119 -18.63 2.30 -2.13
N TYR A 120 -18.58 0.97 -2.14
CA TYR A 120 -17.51 0.22 -2.80
C TYR A 120 -17.53 0.43 -4.31
N GLY A 121 -16.40 0.85 -4.89
CA GLY A 121 -16.30 1.16 -6.32
C GLY A 121 -16.85 2.53 -6.73
N GLU A 122 -17.45 3.28 -5.79
CA GLU A 122 -17.89 4.66 -6.02
C GLU A 122 -16.99 5.66 -5.27
N LEU A 123 -17.13 5.68 -3.94
CA LEU A 123 -16.28 6.51 -3.07
C LEU A 123 -14.99 5.77 -2.72
N LEU A 124 -15.09 4.47 -2.46
CA LEU A 124 -13.98 3.62 -2.11
C LEU A 124 -13.34 3.07 -3.39
N VAL A 125 -12.47 3.88 -3.97
CA VAL A 125 -11.69 3.57 -5.18
C VAL A 125 -10.20 3.78 -4.95
N PRO A 126 -9.31 3.02 -5.61
CA PRO A 126 -9.60 1.94 -6.55
C PRO A 126 -10.08 0.65 -5.86
N ILE A 127 -10.56 -0.30 -6.66
CA ILE A 127 -10.98 -1.65 -6.22
C ILE A 127 -10.21 -2.72 -7.00
N ILE A 128 -10.01 -3.88 -6.39
CA ILE A 128 -9.64 -5.10 -7.13
C ILE A 128 -10.95 -5.70 -7.62
N LYS A 129 -11.02 -6.11 -8.90
CA LYS A 129 -12.24 -6.66 -9.53
C LYS A 129 -12.89 -7.73 -8.63
N ASP A 130 -14.21 -7.85 -8.75
CA ASP A 130 -15.11 -8.63 -7.89
C ASP A 130 -15.40 -7.98 -6.52
N LYS A 131 -16.40 -8.50 -5.78
CA LYS A 131 -16.88 -7.89 -4.53
C LYS A 131 -15.79 -7.77 -3.47
N TRP A 132 -15.99 -6.85 -2.54
CA TRP A 132 -15.13 -6.64 -1.37
C TRP A 132 -14.78 -7.96 -0.64
N ASP A 133 -13.51 -8.33 -0.69
CA ASP A 133 -12.94 -9.44 0.08
C ASP A 133 -12.82 -9.04 1.55
N LYS A 134 -13.68 -9.62 2.40
CA LYS A 134 -13.71 -9.39 3.84
C LYS A 134 -12.68 -10.24 4.60
N HIS A 135 -11.62 -10.73 3.93
CA HIS A 135 -10.59 -11.50 4.58
C HIS A 135 -9.93 -10.70 5.71
N LEU A 136 -10.20 -11.11 6.95
CA LEU A 136 -9.82 -10.42 8.18
C LEU A 136 -8.49 -10.94 8.70
N ARG A 137 -7.54 -10.03 8.89
CA ARG A 137 -6.25 -10.27 9.54
C ARG A 137 -6.20 -9.53 10.87
N LYS A 138 -6.15 -10.28 11.98
CA LYS A 138 -5.85 -9.70 13.30
C LYS A 138 -4.34 -9.57 13.44
N LEU A 139 -3.85 -8.36 13.68
CA LEU A 139 -2.42 -8.08 13.74
C LEU A 139 -1.88 -8.25 15.16
N THR A 140 -0.70 -8.83 15.27
CA THR A 140 0.08 -8.83 16.52
C THR A 140 0.81 -7.49 16.64
N LEU A 141 0.44 -6.72 17.66
CA LEU A 141 0.98 -5.37 17.86
C LEU A 141 2.31 -5.40 18.61
N LEU A 142 3.13 -4.38 18.39
CA LEU A 142 4.36 -4.15 19.15
C LEU A 142 4.07 -3.20 20.30
N ASN A 143 4.76 -3.38 21.44
CA ASN A 143 4.65 -2.51 22.62
C ASN A 143 5.42 -1.18 22.46
N GLU A 144 5.65 -0.74 21.23
CA GLU A 144 6.35 0.49 20.87
C GLU A 144 5.73 1.06 19.59
N LYS A 145 6.20 2.24 19.16
CA LYS A 145 5.80 2.82 17.87
C LYS A 145 6.07 1.83 16.73
N PHE A 146 5.03 1.51 15.94
CA PHE A 146 5.11 0.48 14.90
C PHE A 146 4.48 0.94 13.59
N ASP A 147 4.88 0.29 12.50
CA ASP A 147 4.27 0.46 11.18
C ASP A 147 3.44 -0.77 10.82
N ILE A 148 2.26 -0.53 10.23
CA ILE A 148 1.49 -1.49 9.47
C ILE A 148 1.83 -1.25 8.00
N ALA A 149 2.70 -2.09 7.42
CA ALA A 149 3.10 -1.98 6.03
C ALA A 149 2.20 -2.84 5.14
N ILE A 150 1.63 -2.22 4.11
CA ILE A 150 0.72 -2.84 3.14
C ILE A 150 1.42 -2.87 1.79
N PHE A 151 1.68 -4.07 1.27
CA PHE A 151 2.57 -4.21 0.12
C PHE A 151 1.96 -3.64 -1.16
N GLY A 152 2.78 -2.85 -1.85
CA GLY A 152 2.38 -2.15 -3.07
C GLY A 152 1.64 -0.82 -2.83
N LEU A 153 1.24 -0.50 -1.60
CA LEU A 153 0.48 0.72 -1.30
C LEU A 153 1.26 1.74 -0.47
N GLY A 154 1.81 1.32 0.67
CA GLY A 154 2.36 2.24 1.66
C GLY A 154 2.32 1.68 3.07
N TRP A 155 2.30 2.56 4.07
CA TRP A 155 2.23 2.13 5.46
C TRP A 155 1.48 3.13 6.34
N ILE A 156 1.04 2.63 7.49
CA ILE A 156 0.46 3.42 8.57
C ILE A 156 1.38 3.31 9.78
N CYS A 157 1.88 4.44 10.27
CA CYS A 157 2.63 4.51 11.51
C CYS A 157 1.67 4.76 12.68
N ILE A 158 1.70 3.89 13.68
CA ILE A 158 0.87 3.97 14.88
C ILE A 158 1.75 4.34 16.06
N ASN A 159 1.34 5.39 16.78
CA ASN A 159 1.98 5.83 18.01
C ASN A 159 0.94 6.09 19.10
N GLY A 160 1.13 5.47 20.26
CA GLY A 160 0.24 5.59 21.41
C GLY A 160 -0.61 4.34 21.65
N PRO A 161 -1.40 4.32 22.75
CA PRO A 161 -2.10 3.12 23.20
C PRO A 161 -3.23 2.71 22.26
N ILE A 162 -3.31 1.43 21.95
CA ILE A 162 -4.35 0.81 21.13
C ILE A 162 -4.53 -0.64 21.58
N SER A 163 -5.76 -1.16 21.57
CA SER A 163 -6.04 -2.52 22.02
C SER A 163 -5.85 -3.54 20.91
N GLU A 164 -6.48 -3.32 19.75
CA GLU A 164 -6.44 -4.26 18.64
C GLU A 164 -6.38 -3.53 17.30
N VAL A 165 -5.77 -4.18 16.32
CA VAL A 165 -5.83 -3.74 14.92
C VAL A 165 -6.26 -4.90 14.05
N HIS A 166 -7.30 -4.68 13.27
CA HIS A 166 -7.77 -5.62 12.27
C HIS A 166 -7.65 -5.01 10.87
N VAL A 167 -7.08 -5.78 9.95
CA VAL A 167 -6.96 -5.38 8.55
C VAL A 167 -7.77 -6.32 7.68
N SER A 168 -8.77 -5.78 7.00
CA SER A 168 -9.58 -6.50 6.03
C SER A 168 -9.25 -6.05 4.61
N GLY A 169 -9.32 -6.97 3.66
CA GLY A 169 -9.17 -6.72 2.23
C GLY A 169 -8.58 -7.92 1.51
N CYS A 170 -8.19 -7.75 0.25
CA CYS A 170 -7.68 -8.83 -0.59
C CYS A 170 -6.59 -9.66 0.12
N LYS A 171 -6.83 -10.97 0.24
CA LYS A 171 -5.90 -11.92 0.87
C LYS A 171 -4.52 -11.96 0.21
N GLU A 172 -4.45 -11.64 -1.09
CA GLU A 172 -3.22 -11.67 -1.88
C GLU A 172 -2.30 -10.51 -1.55
N ILE A 173 -2.82 -9.40 -1.03
CA ILE A 173 -1.97 -8.29 -0.58
C ILE A 173 -1.43 -8.62 0.81
N ASP A 174 -0.11 -8.75 0.90
CA ASP A 174 0.58 -8.95 2.18
C ASP A 174 0.49 -7.70 3.07
N VAL A 175 0.27 -7.94 4.36
CA VAL A 175 0.27 -6.93 5.41
C VAL A 175 1.19 -7.40 6.53
N ILE A 176 2.16 -6.58 6.90
CA ILE A 176 3.10 -6.90 7.98
C ILE A 176 3.14 -5.79 9.03
N VAL A 177 3.41 -6.19 10.27
CA VAL A 177 3.78 -5.26 11.34
C VAL A 177 5.30 -5.25 11.48
N ARG A 178 5.87 -4.04 11.59
CA ARG A 178 7.32 -3.86 11.82
C ARG A 178 7.56 -2.70 12.77
N LYS A 179 8.78 -2.62 13.33
CA LYS A 179 9.23 -1.43 14.06
C LYS A 179 9.15 -0.21 13.14
N ALA A 180 8.69 0.92 13.68
CA ALA A 180 8.51 2.12 12.88
C ALA A 180 9.84 2.61 12.28
N MET A 181 9.82 2.99 11.00
CA MET A 181 11.00 3.53 10.31
C MET A 181 11.25 5.01 10.60
N ILE A 182 10.25 5.71 11.16
CA ILE A 182 10.22 7.14 11.46
C ILE A 182 9.71 7.30 12.89
#